data_AF-A0A098VT55-F1
#
_entry.id   AF-A0A098VT55-F1
#
_cell.length_a   1.000
_cell.length_b   1.000
_cell.length_c   1.000
_cell.angle_alpha   90.00
_cell.angle_beta   90.00
_cell.angle_gamma   90.00
#
_symmetry.space_group_name_H-M   'P 1'
#
loop_
_entity.id
_entity.type
_entity.pdbx_description
1 polymer ?
#
loop_
_entity_poly.entity_id
_entity_poly.type
_entity_poly.pdbx_seq_one_letter_code
_entity_poly.pdbx_strand_id
1 'polypeptide(L)'
;MRHQLIEVINRLHAVFASTPTFGSDLEIPQIIAIGSQSSGKSSILENIVGFEFLPRGTDVVTRCPIVLQLHNVDDAVTFGEFSHLPNRRFENFSAIKSEIISRTKVLAGENKGISRVGWLRCFLITFVPNLSLVDLPGITKIPVGSQPRDIENMIREIILSYARKPSSLLLAIIPANIDIVNSEALKFVSEIDPAGQRTLGVLSKIDLMDQGTNALDILLNRGPVRLALGFVGVVCRSQKAINEGTSIQQSLENEEKFFSSHPIYKYACAYRLFYLQIQPQHQMRHRVNLTCAFKHIAAAYSGQHSDTEVANYGPTIEHTERVEGH
;
A
#
# COMPACT_ATOMS: atom_id res chain seq x y z
N MET A 1 1.71 11.42 -18.34
CA MET A 1 1.26 11.27 -16.93
C MET A 1 2.28 10.64 -15.96
N ARG A 2 3.32 9.89 -16.41
CA ARG A 2 4.53 9.57 -15.60
C ARG A 2 5.11 10.82 -14.91
N HIS A 3 5.15 11.93 -15.65
CA HIS A 3 5.56 13.23 -15.13
C HIS A 3 4.75 13.69 -13.91
N GLN A 4 3.43 13.46 -13.80
CA GLN A 4 2.64 14.07 -12.73
C GLN A 4 2.80 13.40 -11.37
N LEU A 5 2.93 12.07 -11.30
CA LEU A 5 3.16 11.39 -10.01
C LEU A 5 4.61 11.54 -9.55
N ILE A 6 5.57 11.45 -10.48
CA ILE A 6 6.97 11.77 -10.20
C ILE A 6 7.10 13.23 -9.79
N GLU A 7 6.42 14.16 -10.47
CA GLU A 7 6.41 15.58 -10.11
C GLU A 7 5.72 15.82 -8.77
N VAL A 8 4.64 15.11 -8.42
CA VAL A 8 4.01 15.24 -7.10
C VAL A 8 4.90 14.67 -6.01
N ILE A 9 5.56 13.53 -6.22
CA ILE A 9 6.50 12.95 -5.26
C ILE A 9 7.77 13.80 -5.16
N ASN A 10 8.26 14.35 -6.26
CA ASN A 10 9.39 15.27 -6.28
C ASN A 10 9.01 16.63 -5.68
N ARG A 11 7.79 17.13 -5.88
CA ARG A 11 7.25 18.33 -5.21
C ARG A 11 7.09 18.07 -3.72
N LEU A 12 6.60 16.90 -3.32
CA LEU A 12 6.62 16.46 -1.93
C LEU A 12 8.04 16.51 -1.39
N HIS A 13 9.01 15.86 -2.05
CA HIS A 13 10.41 15.89 -1.63
C HIS A 13 10.95 17.31 -1.57
N ALA A 14 10.60 18.19 -2.51
CA ALA A 14 10.98 19.59 -2.50
C ALA A 14 10.33 20.38 -1.35
N VAL A 15 9.07 20.10 -1.01
CA VAL A 15 8.39 20.65 0.19
C VAL A 15 9.09 20.16 1.46
N PHE A 16 9.36 18.86 1.57
CA PHE A 16 10.11 18.29 2.70
C PHE A 16 11.56 18.82 2.77
N ALA A 17 12.17 19.17 1.64
CA ALA A 17 13.54 19.71 1.56
C ALA A 17 13.61 21.22 1.84
N SER A 18 12.53 21.96 1.55
CA SER A 18 12.46 23.41 1.71
C SER A 18 11.92 23.85 3.08
N THR A 19 11.46 22.90 3.91
CA THR A 19 11.07 23.20 5.30
C THR A 19 12.33 23.10 6.17
N PRO A 20 12.87 24.22 6.72
CA PRO A 20 14.14 24.24 7.42
C PRO A 20 13.95 23.72 8.85
N THR A 21 13.69 22.42 8.99
CA THR A 21 13.80 21.73 10.27
C THR A 21 15.25 21.31 10.40
N PHE A 22 15.96 21.99 11.30
CA PHE A 22 17.39 21.81 11.58
C PHE A 22 17.74 20.33 11.81
N GLY A 23 18.57 19.78 10.91
CA GLY A 23 19.51 18.70 11.23
C GLY A 23 18.94 17.29 11.48
N SER A 24 18.31 16.68 10.48
CA SER A 24 18.27 15.22 10.31
C SER A 24 17.66 14.87 8.94
N ASP A 25 18.13 13.79 8.33
CA ASP A 25 17.68 13.19 7.06
C ASP A 25 16.28 13.63 6.60
N LEU A 26 16.19 14.17 5.37
CA LEU A 26 14.95 14.44 4.64
C LEU A 26 13.95 13.30 4.89
N GLU A 27 12.89 13.52 5.68
CA GLU A 27 11.94 12.45 6.02
C GLU A 27 11.18 12.02 4.77
N ILE A 28 11.64 10.94 4.13
CA ILE A 28 10.96 10.34 2.98
C ILE A 28 9.57 9.88 3.44
N PRO A 29 8.47 10.25 2.73
CA PRO A 29 7.13 9.79 3.04
C PRO A 29 7.08 8.27 3.22
N GLN A 30 6.56 7.83 4.37
CA GLN A 30 6.43 6.41 4.69
C GLN A 30 4.99 5.95 4.42
N ILE A 31 4.81 4.95 3.56
CA ILE A 31 3.52 4.25 3.41
C ILE A 31 3.56 3.00 4.28
N ILE A 32 2.63 2.91 5.21
CA ILE A 32 2.56 1.82 6.18
C ILE A 32 1.36 0.93 5.86
N ALA A 33 1.63 -0.32 5.49
CA ALA A 33 0.58 -1.30 5.23
C ALA A 33 0.04 -1.88 6.54
N ILE A 34 -1.24 -1.63 6.82
CA ILE A 34 -1.94 -2.11 8.02
C ILE A 34 -3.07 -3.03 7.60
N GLY A 35 -3.15 -4.22 8.20
CA GLY A 35 -4.24 -5.14 7.93
C GLY A 35 -4.09 -6.50 8.60
N SER A 36 -5.18 -7.24 8.65
CA SER A 36 -5.21 -8.60 9.21
C SER A 36 -4.25 -9.55 8.50
N GLN A 37 -3.95 -10.68 9.13
CA GLN A 37 -3.22 -11.75 8.46
C GLN A 37 -3.93 -12.15 7.15
N SER A 38 -3.16 -12.32 6.08
CA SER A 38 -3.68 -12.71 4.76
C SER A 38 -4.64 -11.70 4.10
N SER A 39 -4.62 -10.43 4.51
CA SER A 39 -5.38 -9.36 3.87
C SER A 39 -4.81 -8.90 2.52
N GLY A 40 -3.61 -9.33 2.15
CA GLY A 40 -2.96 -8.97 0.89
C GLY A 40 -1.94 -7.83 0.97
N LYS A 41 -1.46 -7.49 2.19
CA LYS A 41 -0.44 -6.43 2.43
C LYS A 41 0.77 -6.52 1.49
N SER A 42 1.53 -7.60 1.59
CA SER A 42 2.73 -7.81 0.76
C SER A 42 2.38 -7.83 -0.73
N SER A 43 1.19 -8.32 -1.10
CA SER A 43 0.75 -8.30 -2.50
C SER A 43 0.54 -6.90 -3.06
N ILE A 44 -0.09 -6.03 -2.27
CA ILE A 44 -0.34 -4.64 -2.63
C ILE A 44 0.99 -3.88 -2.70
N LEU A 45 1.89 -4.08 -1.73
CA LEU A 45 3.21 -3.45 -1.74
C LEU A 45 4.04 -3.87 -2.95
N GLU A 46 4.05 -5.16 -3.31
CA GLU A 46 4.73 -5.63 -4.52
C GLU A 46 4.12 -5.08 -5.79
N ASN A 47 2.79 -4.96 -5.87
CA ASN A 47 2.17 -4.33 -7.03
C ASN A 47 2.55 -2.84 -7.10
N ILE A 48 2.60 -2.11 -5.97
CA ILE A 48 3.05 -0.72 -5.91
C ILE A 48 4.49 -0.60 -6.43
N VAL A 49 5.40 -1.44 -5.97
CA VAL A 49 6.81 -1.43 -6.38
C VAL A 49 7.00 -1.94 -7.81
N GLY A 50 6.17 -2.90 -8.22
CA GLY A 50 6.21 -3.55 -9.52
C GLY A 50 7.11 -4.78 -9.61
N PHE A 51 7.59 -5.32 -8.50
CA PHE A 51 8.50 -6.46 -8.46
C PHE A 51 8.08 -7.48 -7.40
N GLU A 52 8.45 -8.75 -7.61
CA GLU A 52 8.15 -9.87 -6.69
C GLU A 52 9.37 -10.22 -5.84
N PHE A 53 9.38 -9.81 -4.58
CA PHE A 53 10.52 -9.99 -3.70
C PHE A 53 10.14 -10.16 -2.22
N LEU A 54 8.91 -9.85 -1.83
CA LEU A 54 8.40 -10.17 -0.51
C LEU A 54 8.02 -11.66 -0.43
N PRO A 55 8.23 -12.28 0.74
CA PRO A 55 7.70 -13.62 0.96
C PRO A 55 6.17 -13.59 0.84
N ARG A 56 5.59 -14.68 0.35
CA ARG A 56 4.13 -14.90 0.25
C ARG A 56 3.85 -16.38 0.57
N GLY A 57 2.70 -16.66 1.15
CA GLY A 57 2.27 -18.02 1.49
C GLY A 57 1.00 -18.03 2.34
N THR A 58 0.54 -19.23 2.66
CA THR A 58 -0.66 -19.48 3.49
C THR A 58 -0.39 -19.37 4.99
N ASP A 59 0.88 -19.48 5.40
CA ASP A 59 1.32 -19.36 6.79
C ASP A 59 1.57 -17.89 7.22
N VAL A 60 2.06 -17.68 8.44
CA VAL A 60 2.48 -16.35 8.93
C VAL A 60 3.71 -15.90 8.14
N VAL A 61 3.49 -15.03 7.16
CA VAL A 61 4.50 -14.63 6.19
C VAL A 61 5.41 -13.52 6.73
N THR A 62 4.86 -12.34 7.00
CA THR A 62 5.59 -11.18 7.52
C THR A 62 5.70 -11.31 9.04
N ARG A 63 6.88 -11.77 9.51
CA ARG A 63 7.14 -12.09 10.93
C ARG A 63 8.05 -11.06 11.62
N CYS A 64 8.48 -10.05 10.89
CA CYS A 64 9.15 -8.86 11.42
C CYS A 64 8.81 -7.69 10.48
N PRO A 65 8.86 -6.45 10.96
CA PRO A 65 8.74 -5.27 10.10
C PRO A 65 9.78 -5.27 8.98
N ILE A 66 9.33 -5.03 7.75
CA ILE A 66 10.19 -4.86 6.59
C ILE A 66 10.03 -3.43 6.10
N VAL A 67 11.11 -2.65 6.21
CA VAL A 67 11.23 -1.29 5.69
C VAL A 67 11.91 -1.36 4.33
N LEU A 68 11.16 -1.05 3.28
CA LEU A 68 11.64 -0.94 1.92
C LEU A 68 11.88 0.53 1.62
N GLN A 69 13.09 0.88 1.19
CA GLN A 69 13.43 2.23 0.75
C GLN A 69 13.81 2.17 -0.72
N LEU A 70 12.93 2.75 -1.55
CA LEU A 70 13.17 2.91 -2.97
C LEU A 70 14.00 4.18 -3.14
N HIS A 71 15.12 4.07 -3.85
CA HIS A 71 15.98 5.19 -4.19
C HIS A 71 16.05 5.32 -5.70
N ASN A 72 15.60 6.47 -6.20
CA ASN A 72 15.69 6.85 -7.57
C ASN A 72 17.13 7.19 -7.91
N VAL A 73 17.72 6.43 -8.82
CA VAL A 73 19.02 6.76 -9.40
C VAL A 73 18.87 6.64 -10.92
N ASP A 74 19.04 7.76 -11.60
CA ASP A 74 18.98 7.83 -13.06
C ASP A 74 20.02 6.86 -13.67
N ASP A 75 19.60 6.17 -14.74
CA ASP A 75 20.42 5.20 -15.49
C ASP A 75 21.01 4.01 -14.68
N ALA A 76 20.52 3.76 -13.46
CA ALA A 76 20.96 2.63 -12.66
C ALA A 76 20.26 1.31 -13.04
N VAL A 77 21.05 0.23 -13.07
CA VAL A 77 20.52 -1.14 -13.06
C VAL A 77 19.80 -1.35 -11.72
N THR A 78 18.60 -1.95 -11.74
CA THR A 78 17.85 -2.18 -10.51
C THR A 78 18.52 -3.24 -9.65
N PHE A 79 18.85 -2.93 -8.40
CA PHE A 79 19.40 -3.88 -7.43
C PHE A 79 18.94 -3.58 -6.01
N GLY A 80 19.00 -4.60 -5.14
CA GLY A 80 18.74 -4.49 -3.71
C GLY A 80 20.01 -4.51 -2.87
N GLU A 81 19.99 -3.84 -1.73
CA GLU A 81 20.99 -3.94 -0.67
C GLU A 81 20.28 -4.04 0.69
N PHE A 82 20.86 -4.77 1.64
CA PHE A 82 20.30 -4.90 2.97
C PHE A 82 21.18 -4.22 4.01
N SER A 83 20.55 -3.53 4.96
CA SER A 83 21.27 -2.85 6.06
C SER A 83 22.18 -3.79 6.88
N HIS A 84 21.84 -5.08 7.01
CA HIS A 84 22.65 -6.06 7.72
C HIS A 84 23.72 -6.73 6.86
N LEU A 85 23.77 -6.43 5.56
CA LEU A 85 24.78 -6.91 4.60
C LEU A 85 25.27 -5.71 3.75
N PRO A 86 25.95 -4.74 4.37
CA PRO A 86 26.41 -3.55 3.65
C PRO A 86 27.36 -3.94 2.51
N ASN A 87 27.28 -3.22 1.40
CA ASN A 87 28.06 -3.42 0.17
C ASN A 87 27.77 -4.71 -0.61
N ARG A 88 26.77 -5.51 -0.19
CA ARG A 88 26.33 -6.69 -0.95
C ARG A 88 25.11 -6.34 -1.82
N ARG A 89 25.32 -6.37 -3.13
CA ARG A 89 24.26 -6.12 -4.12
C ARG A 89 23.52 -7.40 -4.47
N PHE A 90 22.20 -7.29 -4.57
CA PHE A 90 21.28 -8.34 -4.99
C PHE A 90 20.61 -7.90 -6.29
N GLU A 91 21.10 -8.42 -7.42
CA GLU A 91 20.62 -8.04 -8.76
C GLU A 91 19.30 -8.74 -9.15
N ASN A 92 18.97 -9.85 -8.46
CA ASN A 92 17.76 -10.62 -8.72
C ASN A 92 16.80 -10.54 -7.54
N PHE A 93 15.53 -10.23 -7.82
CA PHE A 93 14.46 -10.18 -6.83
C PHE A 93 14.23 -11.51 -6.09
N SER A 94 14.50 -12.65 -6.73
CA SER A 94 14.47 -13.96 -6.07
C SER A 94 15.54 -14.10 -4.98
N ALA A 95 16.71 -13.48 -5.18
CA ALA A 95 17.78 -13.45 -4.18
C ALA A 95 17.41 -12.51 -3.02
N ILE A 96 16.80 -11.36 -3.32
CA ILE A 96 16.23 -10.45 -2.29
C ILE A 96 15.20 -11.19 -1.44
N LYS A 97 14.27 -11.91 -2.07
CA LYS A 97 13.26 -12.72 -1.38
C LYS A 97 13.87 -13.78 -0.48
N SER A 98 14.87 -14.50 -1.00
CA SER A 98 15.57 -15.55 -0.26
C SER A 98 16.29 -14.98 0.95
N GLU A 99 16.90 -13.80 0.81
CA GLU A 99 17.55 -13.09 1.92
C GLU A 99 16.55 -12.63 2.98
N ILE A 100 15.40 -12.07 2.57
CA ILE A 100 14.32 -11.71 3.51
C ILE A 100 13.87 -12.93 4.31
N ILE A 101 13.66 -14.08 3.66
CA ILE A 101 13.26 -15.33 4.32
C ILE A 101 14.35 -15.78 5.30
N SER A 102 15.60 -15.83 4.85
CA SER A 102 16.76 -16.23 5.67
C SER A 102 16.89 -15.37 6.91
N ARG A 103 16.90 -14.05 6.73
CA ARG A 103 17.06 -13.11 7.84
C ARG A 103 15.87 -13.11 8.78
N THR A 104 14.65 -13.30 8.28
CA THR A 104 13.45 -13.46 9.11
C THR A 104 13.57 -14.68 10.03
N LYS A 105 14.12 -15.80 9.54
CA LYS A 105 14.36 -16.98 10.39
C LYS A 105 15.34 -16.68 11.53
N VAL A 106 16.39 -15.90 11.26
CA VAL A 106 17.35 -15.49 12.30
C VAL A 106 16.68 -14.58 13.34
N LEU A 107 15.83 -13.64 12.91
CA LEU A 107 15.21 -12.65 13.80
C LEU A 107 14.00 -13.17 14.60
N ALA A 108 13.26 -14.13 14.05
CA ALA A 108 11.96 -14.56 14.58
C ALA A 108 11.87 -16.08 14.81
N GLY A 109 12.95 -16.82 14.57
CA GLY A 109 12.99 -18.28 14.64
C GLY A 109 12.32 -18.95 13.44
N GLU A 110 12.19 -20.27 13.49
CA GLU A 110 11.60 -21.07 12.41
C GLU A 110 10.12 -21.43 12.63
N ASN A 111 9.66 -21.45 13.89
CA ASN A 111 8.32 -21.95 14.25
C ASN A 111 7.24 -20.86 14.35
N LYS A 112 7.03 -20.08 13.28
CA LYS A 112 5.97 -19.03 13.17
C LYS A 112 6.04 -17.88 14.19
N GLY A 113 7.12 -17.78 14.98
CA GLY A 113 7.37 -16.65 15.87
C GLY A 113 7.44 -15.31 15.13
N ILE A 114 7.13 -14.23 15.83
CA ILE A 114 7.25 -12.84 15.36
C ILE A 114 8.35 -12.17 16.18
N SER A 115 9.18 -11.34 15.55
CA SER A 115 10.22 -10.58 16.26
C SER A 115 9.65 -9.29 16.86
N ARG A 116 9.88 -9.05 18.16
CA ARG A 116 9.48 -7.81 18.87
C ARG A 116 10.36 -6.62 18.49
N VAL A 117 11.65 -6.87 18.28
CA VAL A 117 12.69 -5.83 18.12
C VAL A 117 13.36 -5.88 16.76
N GLY A 118 13.39 -7.06 16.13
CA GLY A 118 14.03 -7.25 14.84
C GLY A 118 13.23 -6.63 13.70
N TRP A 119 13.91 -5.92 12.83
CA TRP A 119 13.36 -5.34 11.61
C TRP A 119 14.35 -5.52 10.45
N LEU A 120 13.84 -5.44 9.24
CA LEU A 120 14.59 -5.63 8.00
C LEU A 120 14.58 -4.34 7.19
N ARG A 121 15.74 -3.78 6.84
CA ARG A 121 15.85 -2.73 5.80
C ARG A 121 16.33 -3.32 4.50
N CYS A 122 15.58 -3.09 3.43
CA CYS A 122 16.04 -3.29 2.07
C CYS A 122 16.02 -1.96 1.32
N PHE A 123 17.17 -1.58 0.79
CA PHE A 123 17.32 -0.45 -0.13
C PHE A 123 17.19 -1.00 -1.55
N LEU A 124 16.24 -0.48 -2.32
CA LEU A 124 16.05 -0.82 -3.72
C LEU A 124 16.48 0.37 -4.56
N ILE A 125 17.62 0.25 -5.25
CA ILE A 125 18.06 1.22 -6.23
C ILE A 125 17.30 0.94 -7.52
N THR A 126 16.58 1.94 -8.02
CA THR A 126 15.57 1.74 -9.07
C THR A 126 15.29 3.06 -9.79
N PHE A 127 14.49 3.01 -10.86
CA PHE A 127 14.04 4.16 -11.62
C PHE A 127 12.71 4.74 -11.10
N VAL A 128 12.12 4.16 -10.04
CA VAL A 128 10.91 4.67 -9.40
C VAL A 128 11.23 5.77 -8.39
N PRO A 129 10.29 6.68 -8.04
CA PRO A 129 10.55 7.78 -7.11
C PRO A 129 11.02 7.33 -5.72
N ASN A 130 11.76 8.19 -5.00
CA ASN A 130 12.14 7.83 -3.64
C ASN A 130 10.89 7.70 -2.76
N LEU A 131 10.74 6.55 -2.14
CA LEU A 131 9.57 6.20 -1.36
C LEU A 131 9.95 5.17 -0.31
N SER A 132 9.40 5.30 0.89
CA SER A 132 9.55 4.29 1.92
C SER A 132 8.25 3.53 2.10
N LEU A 133 8.29 2.22 1.95
CA LEU A 133 7.16 1.32 2.18
C LEU A 133 7.48 0.46 3.40
N VAL A 134 6.51 0.27 4.29
CA VAL A 134 6.67 -0.55 5.48
C VAL A 134 5.64 -1.69 5.43
N ASP A 135 6.14 -2.92 5.27
CA ASP A 135 5.34 -4.14 5.46
C ASP A 135 5.42 -4.57 6.92
N LEU A 136 4.25 -4.76 7.54
CA LEU A 136 4.15 -5.09 8.96
C LEU A 136 3.50 -6.47 9.16
N PRO A 137 3.79 -7.15 10.27
CA PRO A 137 3.06 -8.35 10.65
C PRO A 137 1.54 -8.12 10.64
N GLY A 138 0.79 -9.09 10.12
CA GLY A 138 -0.66 -8.98 10.05
C GLY A 138 -1.34 -9.23 11.39
N ILE A 139 -2.37 -8.44 11.71
CA ILE A 139 -3.12 -8.57 12.95
C ILE A 139 -3.75 -9.97 13.04
N THR A 140 -3.51 -10.66 14.16
CA THR A 140 -4.11 -11.96 14.53
C THR A 140 -4.39 -11.99 16.04
N LYS A 141 -5.48 -12.66 16.42
CA LYS A 141 -5.89 -12.85 17.82
C LYS A 141 -5.50 -14.22 18.38
N ILE A 142 -5.29 -15.19 17.49
CA ILE A 142 -5.02 -16.58 17.87
C ILE A 142 -3.54 -16.85 17.64
N PRO A 143 -2.76 -17.12 18.71
CA PRO A 143 -1.35 -17.45 18.57
C PRO A 143 -1.18 -18.83 17.93
N VAL A 144 -0.16 -18.96 17.08
CA VAL A 144 0.23 -20.22 16.44
C VAL A 144 1.73 -20.47 16.58
N GLY A 145 2.13 -21.74 16.67
CA GLY A 145 3.55 -22.12 16.78
C GLY A 145 4.19 -21.56 18.05
N SER A 146 5.31 -20.84 17.91
CA SER A 146 6.06 -20.23 19.00
C SER A 146 5.62 -18.80 19.35
N GLN A 147 4.42 -18.39 18.93
CA GLN A 147 3.89 -17.06 19.25
C GLN A 147 3.43 -16.99 20.72
N PRO A 148 3.66 -15.86 21.40
CA PRO A 148 3.22 -15.67 22.77
C PRO A 148 1.69 -15.48 22.83
N ARG A 149 1.09 -15.67 24.01
CA ARG A 149 -0.37 -15.53 24.21
C ARG A 149 -0.88 -14.11 23.93
N ASP A 150 -0.03 -13.11 24.10
CA ASP A 150 -0.29 -11.68 23.88
C ASP A 150 0.07 -11.22 22.46
N ILE A 151 0.04 -12.12 21.46
CA ILE A 151 0.47 -11.82 20.09
C ILE A 151 -0.25 -10.62 19.47
N GLU A 152 -1.54 -10.44 19.77
CA GLU A 152 -2.33 -9.31 19.30
C GLU A 152 -1.74 -7.98 19.79
N ASN A 153 -1.47 -7.87 21.10
CA ASN A 153 -0.88 -6.67 21.70
C ASN A 153 0.51 -6.41 21.17
N MET A 154 1.33 -7.46 21.03
CA MET A 154 2.66 -7.37 20.46
C MET A 154 2.65 -6.80 19.03
N ILE A 155 1.76 -7.31 18.16
CA ILE A 155 1.64 -6.80 16.79
C ILE A 155 1.13 -5.35 16.80
N ARG A 156 0.16 -5.03 17.66
CA ARG A 156 -0.36 -3.66 17.82
C ARG A 156 0.74 -2.68 18.23
N GLU A 157 1.60 -3.03 19.19
CA GLU A 157 2.74 -2.22 19.60
C GLU A 157 3.71 -1.98 18.44
N ILE A 158 4.02 -3.04 17.67
CA ILE A 158 4.84 -2.93 16.47
C ILE A 158 4.20 -1.93 15.49
N ILE A 159 2.93 -2.09 15.13
CA ILE A 159 2.29 -1.20 14.16
C ILE A 159 2.24 0.24 14.70
N LEU A 160 1.93 0.44 15.99
CA LEU A 160 1.91 1.77 16.62
C LEU A 160 3.27 2.48 16.52
N SER A 161 4.37 1.74 16.66
CA SER A 161 5.73 2.32 16.58
C SER A 161 6.03 2.96 15.21
N TYR A 162 5.43 2.45 14.13
CA TYR A 162 5.55 3.04 12.80
C TYR A 162 4.45 4.05 12.51
N ALA A 163 3.19 3.71 12.82
CA ALA A 163 2.01 4.48 12.42
C ALA A 163 1.80 5.79 13.20
N ARG A 164 2.43 5.97 14.37
CA ARG A 164 2.36 7.21 15.16
C ARG A 164 3.00 8.41 14.48
N LYS A 165 3.91 8.21 13.52
CA LYS A 165 4.56 9.30 12.80
C LYS A 165 3.52 10.06 11.95
N PRO A 166 3.32 11.38 12.15
CA PRO A 166 2.41 12.16 11.33
C PRO A 166 2.76 12.13 9.83
N SER A 167 4.05 11.92 9.50
CA SER A 167 4.60 11.89 8.13
C SER A 167 4.34 10.60 7.37
N SER A 168 3.55 9.71 7.97
CA SER A 168 3.19 8.44 7.37
C SER A 168 1.78 8.45 6.77
N LEU A 169 1.69 7.89 5.56
CA LEU A 169 0.44 7.49 4.93
C LEU A 169 0.07 6.10 5.44
N LEU A 170 -1.12 5.96 5.99
CA LEU A 170 -1.64 4.69 6.47
C LEU A 170 -2.44 4.03 5.34
N LEU A 171 -2.02 2.83 4.96
CA LEU A 171 -2.70 2.01 3.95
C LEU A 171 -3.51 0.94 4.68
N ALA A 172 -4.81 1.19 4.86
CA ALA A 172 -5.71 0.29 5.56
C ALA A 172 -6.21 -0.79 4.60
N ILE A 173 -5.63 -1.99 4.67
CA ILE A 173 -5.86 -3.08 3.74
C ILE A 173 -6.92 -4.03 4.31
N ILE A 174 -8.05 -4.09 3.62
CA ILE A 174 -9.30 -4.70 4.08
C ILE A 174 -9.76 -5.71 3.02
N PRO A 175 -9.92 -6.99 3.34
CA PRO A 175 -10.57 -7.93 2.43
C PRO A 175 -12.03 -7.50 2.19
N ALA A 176 -12.45 -7.44 0.93
CA ALA A 176 -13.82 -7.05 0.57
C ALA A 176 -14.84 -8.16 0.82
N ASN A 177 -14.39 -9.39 1.02
CA ASN A 177 -15.21 -10.56 1.31
C ASN A 177 -15.61 -10.68 2.80
N ILE A 178 -15.38 -9.64 3.60
CA ILE A 178 -15.86 -9.51 4.97
C ILE A 178 -16.59 -8.16 5.12
N ASP A 179 -17.45 -8.06 6.12
CA ASP A 179 -18.03 -6.76 6.48
C ASP A 179 -16.93 -5.80 6.94
N ILE A 180 -16.87 -4.63 6.29
CA ILE A 180 -15.90 -3.58 6.56
C ILE A 180 -15.95 -3.09 8.01
N VAL A 181 -17.12 -3.11 8.65
CA VAL A 181 -17.30 -2.65 10.04
C VAL A 181 -16.52 -3.56 11.01
N ASN A 182 -16.30 -4.81 10.64
CA ASN A 182 -15.53 -5.78 11.43
C ASN A 182 -14.03 -5.77 11.10
N SER A 183 -13.57 -4.79 10.31
CA SER A 183 -12.17 -4.68 9.90
C SER A 183 -11.27 -4.27 11.06
N GLU A 184 -10.38 -5.19 11.47
CA GLU A 184 -9.31 -4.89 12.44
C GLU A 184 -8.37 -3.80 11.94
N ALA A 185 -8.20 -3.67 10.61
CA ALA A 185 -7.41 -2.59 10.03
C ALA A 185 -8.04 -1.25 10.40
N LEU A 186 -9.33 -1.06 10.09
CA LEU A 186 -10.06 0.20 10.33
C LEU A 186 -10.16 0.54 11.81
N LYS A 187 -10.42 -0.45 12.66
CA LYS A 187 -10.41 -0.28 14.11
C LYS A 187 -9.07 0.24 14.61
N PHE A 188 -7.97 -0.29 14.07
CA PHE A 188 -6.64 0.14 14.46
C PHE A 188 -6.31 1.55 13.95
N VAL A 189 -6.67 1.88 12.71
CA VAL A 189 -6.40 3.24 12.18
C VAL A 189 -7.27 4.29 12.84
N SER A 190 -8.51 4.00 13.24
CA SER A 190 -9.37 4.97 13.93
C SER A 190 -8.83 5.38 15.31
N GLU A 191 -7.98 4.56 15.93
CA GLU A 191 -7.27 4.92 17.17
C GLU A 191 -6.09 5.89 16.93
N ILE A 192 -5.53 5.90 15.72
CA ILE A 192 -4.25 6.60 15.38
C ILE A 192 -4.49 7.83 14.49
N ASP A 193 -5.48 7.75 13.62
CA ASP A 193 -5.94 8.77 12.70
C ASP A 193 -7.49 8.81 12.74
N PRO A 194 -8.10 9.31 13.85
CA PRO A 194 -9.56 9.30 14.02
C PRO A 194 -10.31 10.09 12.94
N ALA A 195 -9.67 11.12 12.38
CA ALA A 195 -10.23 11.93 11.30
C ALA A 195 -10.01 11.31 9.91
N GLY A 196 -9.23 10.23 9.80
CA GLY A 196 -8.94 9.53 8.54
C GLY A 196 -8.24 10.40 7.50
N GLN A 197 -7.48 11.43 7.93
CA GLN A 197 -6.89 12.44 7.05
C GLN A 197 -5.70 11.91 6.24
N ARG A 198 -4.99 10.94 6.80
CA ARG A 198 -3.79 10.33 6.21
C ARG A 198 -3.95 8.82 6.02
N THR A 199 -5.19 8.36 5.97
CA THR A 199 -5.53 6.95 5.81
C THR A 199 -6.24 6.73 4.48
N LEU A 200 -5.67 5.86 3.64
CA LEU A 200 -6.28 5.37 2.41
C LEU A 200 -6.81 3.95 2.63
N GLY A 201 -8.10 3.74 2.38
CA GLY A 201 -8.70 2.41 2.44
C GLY A 201 -8.41 1.62 1.16
N VAL A 202 -7.98 0.38 1.29
CA VAL A 202 -7.74 -0.53 0.17
C VAL A 202 -8.56 -1.80 0.35
N LEU A 203 -9.54 -2.00 -0.53
CA LEU A 203 -10.37 -3.18 -0.59
C LEU A 203 -9.69 -4.24 -1.47
N SER A 204 -9.08 -5.24 -0.84
CA SER A 204 -8.50 -6.40 -1.53
C SER A 204 -9.54 -7.50 -1.72
N LYS A 205 -9.26 -8.48 -2.58
CA LYS A 205 -10.16 -9.65 -2.79
C LYS A 205 -11.58 -9.26 -3.20
N ILE A 206 -11.73 -8.14 -3.91
CA ILE A 206 -13.04 -7.64 -4.38
C ILE A 206 -13.67 -8.60 -5.41
N ASP A 207 -12.85 -9.41 -6.06
CA ASP A 207 -13.22 -10.51 -6.94
C ASP A 207 -13.78 -11.74 -6.21
N LEU A 208 -13.60 -11.81 -4.89
CA LEU A 208 -14.04 -12.94 -4.06
C LEU A 208 -15.23 -12.59 -3.15
N MET A 209 -15.96 -11.52 -3.47
CA MET A 209 -17.19 -11.16 -2.74
C MET A 209 -18.33 -12.14 -3.07
N ASP A 210 -19.23 -12.32 -2.11
CA ASP A 210 -20.40 -13.18 -2.28
C ASP A 210 -21.32 -12.64 -3.38
N GLN A 211 -21.86 -13.54 -4.20
CA GLN A 211 -22.79 -13.18 -5.26
C GLN A 211 -24.02 -12.46 -4.69
N GLY A 212 -24.38 -11.33 -5.31
CA GLY A 212 -25.46 -10.46 -4.83
C GLY A 212 -25.00 -9.36 -3.86
N THR A 213 -23.76 -9.40 -3.38
CA THR A 213 -23.15 -8.30 -2.62
C THR A 213 -22.18 -7.49 -3.49
N ASN A 214 -21.87 -6.27 -3.07
CA ASN A 214 -20.85 -5.44 -3.71
C ASN A 214 -20.28 -4.40 -2.74
N ALA A 215 -19.13 -3.84 -3.08
CA ALA A 215 -18.45 -2.82 -2.29
C ALA A 215 -18.59 -1.41 -2.89
N LEU A 216 -19.59 -1.16 -3.75
CA LEU A 216 -19.70 0.10 -4.48
C LEU A 216 -19.84 1.30 -3.54
N ASP A 217 -20.71 1.20 -2.53
CA ASP A 217 -20.90 2.30 -1.56
C ASP A 217 -19.64 2.62 -0.77
N ILE A 218 -18.82 1.60 -0.48
CA ILE A 218 -17.54 1.78 0.19
C ILE A 218 -16.56 2.50 -0.76
N LEU A 219 -16.45 2.04 -2.01
CA LEU A 219 -15.58 2.67 -3.02
C LEU A 219 -15.97 4.12 -3.29
N LEU A 220 -17.27 4.43 -3.29
CA LEU A 220 -17.80 5.79 -3.44
C LEU A 220 -17.67 6.64 -2.15
N ASN A 221 -17.07 6.09 -1.08
CA ASN A 221 -16.93 6.74 0.23
C ASN A 221 -18.29 7.14 0.85
N ARG A 222 -19.36 6.40 0.51
CA ARG A 222 -20.74 6.60 0.99
C ARG A 222 -21.18 5.56 2.02
N GLY A 223 -20.35 4.54 2.25
CA GLY A 223 -20.60 3.46 3.20
C GLY A 223 -20.55 3.89 4.69
N PRO A 224 -20.58 2.91 5.60
CA PRO A 224 -20.66 3.15 7.05
C PRO A 224 -19.38 3.78 7.62
N VAL A 225 -18.25 3.60 6.95
CA VAL A 225 -16.96 4.20 7.30
C VAL A 225 -16.52 5.11 6.16
N ARG A 226 -16.04 6.31 6.50
CA ARG A 226 -15.55 7.31 5.55
C ARG A 226 -14.12 7.69 5.88
N LEU A 227 -13.30 7.83 4.86
CA LEU A 227 -11.91 8.29 4.96
C LEU A 227 -11.72 9.52 4.08
N ALA A 228 -10.89 10.47 4.50
CA ALA A 228 -10.65 11.69 3.73
C ALA A 228 -10.00 11.37 2.37
N LEU A 229 -9.12 10.35 2.34
CA LEU A 229 -8.49 9.86 1.12
C LEU A 229 -9.34 8.84 0.35
N GLY A 230 -10.52 8.49 0.87
CA GLY A 230 -11.46 7.55 0.27
C GLY A 230 -10.97 6.09 0.27
N PHE A 231 -11.52 5.32 -0.66
CA PHE A 231 -11.27 3.89 -0.81
C PHE A 231 -10.91 3.53 -2.25
N VAL A 232 -10.07 2.51 -2.39
CA VAL A 232 -9.74 1.90 -3.68
C VAL A 232 -9.92 0.39 -3.64
N GLY A 233 -10.40 -0.19 -4.73
CA GLY A 233 -10.51 -1.63 -4.95
C GLY A 233 -9.31 -2.17 -5.70
N VAL A 234 -8.83 -3.34 -5.29
CA VAL A 234 -7.73 -4.05 -5.95
C VAL A 234 -8.02 -5.54 -6.12
N VAL A 235 -7.60 -6.07 -7.26
CA VAL A 235 -7.56 -7.52 -7.51
C VAL A 235 -6.09 -7.92 -7.58
N CYS A 236 -5.69 -8.75 -6.62
CA CYS A 236 -4.33 -9.26 -6.54
C CYS A 236 -4.27 -10.70 -7.07
N ARG A 237 -3.08 -11.16 -7.45
CA ARG A 237 -2.85 -12.58 -7.80
C ARG A 237 -3.23 -13.49 -6.64
N SER A 238 -4.00 -14.54 -6.96
CA SER A 238 -4.27 -15.64 -6.05
C SER A 238 -3.03 -16.51 -5.86
N GLN A 239 -3.01 -17.33 -4.80
CA GLN A 239 -1.91 -18.28 -4.58
C GLN A 239 -1.75 -19.26 -5.76
N LYS A 240 -2.87 -19.66 -6.38
CA LYS A 240 -2.87 -20.49 -7.58
C LYS A 240 -2.17 -19.79 -8.75
N ALA A 241 -2.56 -18.54 -9.04
CA ALA A 241 -1.96 -17.76 -10.13
C ALA A 241 -0.45 -17.54 -9.92
N ILE A 242 -0.01 -17.36 -8.67
CA ILE A 242 1.42 -17.25 -8.33
C ILE A 242 2.14 -18.57 -8.61
N ASN A 243 1.57 -19.70 -8.17
CA ASN A 243 2.15 -21.02 -8.40
C ASN A 243 2.23 -21.37 -9.90
N GLU A 244 1.28 -20.86 -10.69
CA GLU A 244 1.24 -20.98 -12.15
C GLU A 244 2.17 -19.98 -12.87
N GLY A 245 2.89 -19.13 -12.13
CA GLY A 245 3.86 -18.19 -12.71
C GLY A 245 3.23 -16.96 -13.37
N THR A 246 2.00 -16.60 -13.00
CA THR A 246 1.34 -15.38 -13.52
C THR A 246 2.15 -14.14 -13.14
N SER A 247 2.66 -13.42 -14.14
CA SER A 247 3.45 -12.20 -13.93
C SER A 247 2.62 -11.08 -13.31
N ILE A 248 3.29 -10.10 -12.70
CA ILE A 248 2.60 -8.88 -12.20
C ILE A 248 1.87 -8.17 -13.36
N GLN A 249 2.49 -8.06 -14.53
CA GLN A 249 1.87 -7.40 -15.69
C GLN A 249 0.57 -8.10 -16.10
N GLN A 250 0.57 -9.43 -16.18
CA GLN A 250 -0.65 -10.19 -16.48
C GLN A 250 -1.72 -10.00 -15.39
N SER A 251 -1.31 -9.88 -14.13
CA SER A 251 -2.23 -9.58 -13.03
C SER A 251 -2.90 -8.22 -13.19
N LEU A 252 -2.18 -7.20 -13.64
CA LEU A 252 -2.73 -5.87 -13.85
C LEU A 252 -3.75 -5.85 -14.99
N GLU A 253 -3.45 -6.56 -16.09
CA GLU A 253 -4.39 -6.75 -17.19
C GLU A 253 -5.65 -7.50 -16.73
N ASN A 254 -5.49 -8.52 -15.88
CA ASN A 254 -6.62 -9.27 -15.33
C ASN A 254 -7.47 -8.41 -14.40
N GLU A 255 -6.85 -7.58 -13.56
CA GLU A 255 -7.55 -6.60 -12.74
C GLU A 255 -8.30 -5.59 -13.62
N GLU A 256 -7.70 -5.12 -14.71
CA GLU A 256 -8.37 -4.21 -15.64
C GLU A 256 -9.57 -4.84 -16.33
N LYS A 257 -9.41 -6.08 -16.79
CA LYS A 257 -10.52 -6.87 -17.34
C LYS A 257 -11.62 -7.07 -16.30
N PHE A 258 -11.29 -7.35 -15.04
CA PHE A 258 -12.27 -7.47 -13.97
C PHE A 258 -13.09 -6.19 -13.83
N PHE A 259 -12.45 -5.04 -13.58
CA PHE A 259 -13.19 -3.79 -13.36
C PHE A 259 -13.96 -3.33 -14.60
N SER A 260 -13.41 -3.50 -15.81
CA SER A 260 -14.08 -3.04 -17.04
C SER A 260 -15.26 -3.90 -17.46
N SER A 261 -15.22 -5.21 -17.16
CA SER A 261 -16.29 -6.16 -17.50
C SER A 261 -17.33 -6.32 -16.39
N HIS A 262 -17.01 -5.98 -15.14
CA HIS A 262 -17.91 -6.19 -14.01
C HIS A 262 -19.14 -5.27 -14.09
N PRO A 263 -20.38 -5.80 -14.02
CA PRO A 263 -21.61 -5.02 -14.24
C PRO A 263 -21.75 -3.83 -13.29
N ILE A 264 -21.32 -4.00 -12.03
CA ILE A 264 -21.35 -2.95 -11.00
C ILE A 264 -20.11 -2.03 -11.08
N TYR A 265 -18.91 -2.61 -11.06
CA TYR A 265 -17.67 -1.82 -10.92
C TYR A 265 -17.18 -1.15 -12.22
N LYS A 266 -17.77 -1.46 -13.39
CA LYS A 266 -17.45 -0.77 -14.65
C LYS A 266 -17.59 0.74 -14.55
N TYR A 267 -18.60 1.22 -13.82
CA TYR A 267 -18.81 2.67 -13.59
C TYR A 267 -17.94 3.22 -12.45
N ALA A 268 -17.36 2.34 -11.63
CA ALA A 268 -16.46 2.64 -10.53
C ALA A 268 -14.98 2.38 -10.88
N CYS A 269 -14.62 2.22 -12.16
CA CYS A 269 -13.23 2.05 -12.61
C CYS A 269 -12.28 3.15 -12.11
N ALA A 270 -12.82 4.30 -11.69
CA ALA A 270 -12.08 5.39 -11.07
C ALA A 270 -11.46 5.07 -9.71
N TYR A 271 -12.02 4.10 -8.99
CA TYR A 271 -11.65 3.77 -7.62
C TYR A 271 -10.70 2.58 -7.58
N ARG A 272 -9.80 2.48 -8.56
CA ARG A 272 -8.73 1.47 -8.58
C ARG A 272 -7.44 2.05 -8.00
N LEU A 273 -6.61 1.20 -7.42
CA LEU A 273 -5.26 1.58 -7.07
C LEU A 273 -4.40 1.57 -8.35
N PHE A 274 -3.81 2.71 -8.66
CA PHE A 274 -2.83 2.81 -9.74
C PHE A 274 -1.45 2.52 -9.18
N TYR A 275 -0.80 1.52 -9.74
CA TYR A 275 0.52 1.06 -9.32
C TYR A 275 1.62 1.94 -9.92
N LEU A 276 2.81 2.01 -9.29
CA LEU A 276 3.94 2.80 -9.81
C LEU A 276 4.58 2.19 -11.07
N GLN A 277 4.03 1.09 -11.58
CA GLN A 277 4.57 0.41 -12.75
C GLN A 277 4.51 1.28 -14.01
N ILE A 278 5.67 1.37 -14.67
CA ILE A 278 5.84 1.90 -16.02
C ILE A 278 5.18 0.91 -16.99
N GLN A 279 4.12 1.34 -17.68
CA GLN A 279 3.80 0.72 -18.96
C GLN A 279 4.79 1.20 -20.04
N PRO A 280 5.18 0.36 -21.01
CA PRO A 280 5.81 0.82 -22.24
C PRO A 280 4.98 1.96 -22.87
N GLN A 281 5.67 2.96 -23.41
CA GLN A 281 5.24 4.34 -23.66
C GLN A 281 4.00 4.61 -24.54
N HIS A 282 3.03 3.71 -24.73
CA HIS A 282 2.01 3.86 -25.78
C HIS A 282 0.53 3.69 -25.39
N GLN A 283 0.15 3.55 -24.12
CA GLN A 283 -1.28 3.57 -23.76
C GLN A 283 -1.57 4.47 -22.56
N MET A 284 -2.11 5.66 -22.86
CA MET A 284 -2.70 6.58 -21.88
C MET A 284 -4.14 6.14 -21.60
N ARG A 285 -4.44 5.71 -20.38
CA ARG A 285 -5.81 5.76 -19.80
C ARG A 285 -5.78 6.12 -18.31
N HIS A 286 -6.82 6.85 -17.90
CA HIS A 286 -6.94 7.75 -16.76
C HIS A 286 -6.86 7.15 -15.34
N ARG A 287 -6.67 8.09 -14.38
CA ARG A 287 -7.04 8.16 -12.92
C ARG A 287 -5.85 7.82 -11.98
N VAL A 288 -5.38 8.61 -11.01
CA VAL A 288 -5.89 9.39 -9.85
C VAL A 288 -6.28 8.49 -8.67
N ASN A 289 -5.34 8.19 -7.76
CA ASN A 289 -5.61 7.94 -6.34
C ASN A 289 -4.34 8.05 -5.46
N LEU A 290 -3.23 7.38 -5.80
CA LEU A 290 -1.97 7.61 -5.06
C LEU A 290 -1.51 9.07 -5.21
N THR A 291 -1.63 9.66 -6.41
CA THR A 291 -1.32 11.07 -6.63
C THR A 291 -2.15 12.01 -5.76
N CYS A 292 -3.44 11.70 -5.51
CA CYS A 292 -4.27 12.51 -4.61
C CYS A 292 -3.88 12.31 -3.15
N ALA A 293 -3.63 11.07 -2.71
CA ALA A 293 -3.11 10.79 -1.38
C ALA A 293 -1.79 11.52 -1.13
N PHE A 294 -0.86 11.45 -2.07
CA PHE A 294 0.41 12.18 -2.03
C PHE A 294 0.23 13.70 -2.06
N LYS A 295 -0.67 14.25 -2.89
CA LYS A 295 -0.98 15.69 -2.89
C LYS A 295 -1.60 16.16 -1.57
N HIS A 296 -2.50 15.37 -0.99
CA HIS A 296 -3.14 15.70 0.28
C HIS A 296 -2.12 15.71 1.43
N ILE A 297 -1.19 14.74 1.44
CA ILE A 297 -0.04 14.75 2.35
C ILE A 297 0.83 15.98 2.09
N ALA A 298 1.10 16.34 0.83
CA ALA A 298 1.91 17.51 0.50
C ALA A 298 1.31 18.80 1.04
N ALA A 299 -0.01 18.96 0.88
CA ALA A 299 -0.78 20.10 1.38
C ALA A 299 -0.79 20.14 2.91
N ALA A 300 -1.02 19.00 3.58
CA ALA A 300 -0.98 18.89 5.04
C ALA A 300 0.41 19.25 5.61
N TYR A 301 1.50 18.95 4.88
CA TYR A 301 2.88 19.23 5.28
C TYR A 301 3.37 20.64 4.99
N SER A 302 2.84 21.31 3.96
CA SER A 302 3.31 22.64 3.53
C SER A 302 2.72 23.80 4.33
N GLY A 303 1.89 23.54 5.34
CA GLY A 303 1.45 24.55 6.31
C GLY A 303 0.60 25.69 5.75
N GLN A 304 0.13 25.60 4.50
CA GLN A 304 -0.86 26.56 4.00
C GLN A 304 -2.23 26.14 4.49
N HIS A 305 -2.64 26.73 5.62
CA HIS A 305 -4.04 26.97 5.92
C HIS A 305 -4.64 27.82 4.79
N SER A 306 -5.10 27.16 3.74
CA SER A 306 -6.16 27.67 2.90
C SER A 306 -7.22 26.56 2.84
N ASP A 307 -8.23 26.70 3.70
CA ASP A 307 -9.45 25.87 3.70
C ASP A 307 -10.19 25.91 2.34
N THR A 308 -9.67 26.66 1.36
CA THR A 308 -10.18 26.79 0.00
C THR A 308 -9.54 25.83 -1.02
N GLU A 309 -8.33 25.31 -0.84
CA GLU A 309 -7.75 24.33 -1.80
C GLU A 309 -8.08 22.87 -1.45
N VAL A 310 -8.21 22.55 -0.16
CA VAL A 310 -8.61 21.19 0.28
C VAL A 310 -10.07 20.88 -0.07
N ALA A 311 -10.93 21.92 -0.09
CA ALA A 311 -12.33 21.82 -0.52
C ALA A 311 -12.51 21.51 -2.02
N ASN A 312 -11.50 21.77 -2.85
CA ASN A 312 -11.54 21.48 -4.29
C ASN A 312 -11.15 20.04 -4.65
N TYR A 313 -10.74 19.22 -3.67
CA TYR A 313 -10.23 17.87 -3.94
C TYR A 313 -11.08 16.73 -3.37
N GLY A 314 -12.40 16.93 -3.26
CA GLY A 314 -13.38 15.82 -3.30
C GLY A 314 -14.84 16.28 -3.26
N PRO A 315 -15.79 15.45 -3.75
CA PRO A 315 -15.94 14.98 -5.13
C PRO A 315 -16.79 15.96 -5.96
N THR A 316 -16.38 16.26 -7.19
CA THR A 316 -17.31 16.75 -8.21
C THR A 316 -16.92 16.12 -9.55
N ILE A 317 -17.30 14.87 -9.73
CA ILE A 317 -17.59 14.38 -11.08
C ILE A 317 -19.05 14.77 -11.29
N GLU A 318 -19.26 15.88 -11.99
CA GLU A 318 -20.59 16.29 -12.41
C GLU A 318 -21.25 15.15 -13.19
N HIS A 319 -22.42 14.73 -12.70
CA HIS A 319 -23.36 13.94 -13.49
C HIS A 319 -23.79 14.78 -14.68
N THR A 320 -23.47 14.34 -15.89
CA THR A 320 -24.27 14.69 -17.07
C THR A 320 -25.13 13.49 -17.41
N GLU A 321 -26.32 13.46 -16.81
CA GLU A 321 -27.47 12.83 -17.45
C GLU A 321 -27.71 13.56 -18.78
N ARG A 322 -27.62 12.84 -19.89
CA ARG A 322 -28.46 13.14 -21.04
C ARG A 322 -29.34 11.93 -21.29
N VAL A 323 -30.53 12.03 -20.71
CA VAL A 323 -31.73 11.43 -21.27
C VAL A 323 -32.11 12.31 -22.46
N GLU A 324 -31.88 11.82 -23.67
CA GLU A 324 -32.64 12.21 -24.87
C GLU A 324 -33.23 10.88 -25.37
N GLY A 325 -34.54 10.62 -25.37
CA GLY A 325 -35.67 11.53 -25.32
C GLY A 325 -36.08 12.01 -26.71
N HIS A 326 -36.06 11.13 -27.72
CA HIS A 326 -37.10 10.95 -28.76
C HIS A 326 -36.73 9.80 -29.70
#